data_AF-A0A0F9I4Z7-F1
#
_entry.id   AF-A0A0F9I4Z7-F1
#
_cell.length_a   1.000
_cell.length_b   1.000
_cell.length_c   1.000
_cell.angle_alpha   90.00
_cell.angle_beta   90.00
_cell.angle_gamma   90.00
#
_symmetry.space_group_name_H-M   'P 1'
#
loop_
_entity.id
_entity.type
_entity.pdbx_description
1 polymer ?
#
loop_
_entity_poly.entity_id
_entity_poly.type
_entity_poly.pdbx_seq_one_letter_code
_entity_poly.pdbx_strand_id
1 'polypeptide(L)'
;MTKKKKETCPYCGKSFAYLSRHKCKIKERVEGSPEEKSVSERRIERIEEKKKEFNRTLHKDEKTILAIINREKNIYFNDLLELSTIQSNDLEEILEVLALQSKIEI
;
A
#
# COMPACT_ATOMS: atom_id res chain seq x y z
N MET A 1 -36.29 -40.61 -37.28
CA MET A 1 -36.15 -39.47 -36.36
C MET A 1 -35.04 -38.55 -36.85
N THR A 2 -35.40 -37.38 -37.36
CA THR A 2 -34.50 -36.42 -38.03
C THR A 2 -33.55 -35.81 -37.01
N LYS A 3 -32.25 -36.11 -37.12
CA LYS A 3 -31.21 -35.59 -36.21
C LYS A 3 -31.16 -34.06 -36.32
N LYS A 4 -31.60 -33.35 -35.27
CA LYS A 4 -31.53 -31.87 -35.22
C LYS A 4 -30.07 -31.43 -35.34
N LYS A 5 -29.78 -30.52 -36.28
CA LYS A 5 -28.45 -29.95 -36.48
C LYS A 5 -28.04 -29.23 -35.19
N LYS A 6 -26.87 -29.55 -34.66
CA LYS A 6 -26.31 -28.85 -33.49
C LYS A 6 -25.61 -27.59 -34.00
N GLU A 7 -25.92 -26.45 -33.42
CA GLU A 7 -25.29 -25.16 -33.70
C GLU A 7 -24.24 -24.87 -32.64
N THR A 8 -23.10 -24.29 -33.04
CA THR A 8 -21.97 -24.03 -32.14
C THR A 8 -22.00 -22.60 -31.64
N CYS A 9 -21.86 -22.42 -30.33
CA CYS A 9 -21.84 -21.10 -29.71
C CYS A 9 -20.52 -20.37 -30.06
N PRO A 10 -20.56 -19.17 -30.67
CA PRO A 10 -19.34 -18.44 -31.06
C PRO A 10 -18.49 -17.97 -29.87
N TYR A 11 -19.08 -18.00 -28.67
CA TYR A 11 -18.54 -17.44 -27.44
C TYR A 11 -17.82 -18.48 -26.58
N CYS A 12 -18.34 -19.72 -26.50
CA CYS A 12 -17.73 -20.78 -25.69
C CYS A 12 -17.34 -22.03 -26.48
N GLY A 13 -17.56 -22.04 -27.79
CA GLY A 13 -17.20 -23.15 -28.70
C GLY A 13 -18.01 -24.44 -28.53
N LYS A 14 -19.02 -24.47 -27.64
CA LYS A 14 -19.83 -25.67 -27.38
C LYS A 14 -21.01 -25.77 -28.35
N SER A 15 -21.32 -26.99 -28.79
CA SER A 15 -22.42 -27.26 -29.72
C SER A 15 -23.71 -27.65 -29.00
N PHE A 16 -24.81 -26.98 -29.35
CA PHE A 16 -26.13 -27.14 -28.74
C PHE A 16 -27.19 -27.42 -29.79
N ALA A 17 -28.23 -28.17 -29.41
CA ALA A 17 -29.37 -28.39 -30.30
C ALA A 17 -30.23 -27.13 -30.49
N TYR A 18 -30.17 -26.19 -29.54
CA TYR A 18 -30.86 -24.89 -29.58
C TYR A 18 -29.98 -23.84 -28.93
N LEU A 19 -29.36 -22.96 -29.72
CA LEU A 19 -28.48 -21.92 -29.19
C LEU A 19 -29.23 -20.93 -28.27
N SER A 20 -30.51 -20.66 -28.56
CA SER A 20 -31.33 -19.70 -27.79
C SER A 20 -31.52 -20.07 -26.31
N ARG A 21 -31.34 -21.34 -25.94
CA ARG A 21 -31.41 -21.79 -24.53
C ARG A 21 -30.05 -21.80 -23.84
N HIS A 22 -28.97 -21.57 -24.58
CA HIS A 22 -27.63 -21.54 -24.02
C HIS A 22 -27.36 -20.18 -23.37
N LYS A 23 -27.28 -20.16 -22.03
CA LYS A 23 -26.74 -19.02 -21.29
C LYS A 23 -25.21 -19.11 -21.29
N CYS A 24 -24.58 -18.40 -22.23
CA CYS A 24 -23.12 -18.35 -22.29
C CYS A 24 -22.58 -17.58 -21.09
N LYS A 25 -21.73 -18.22 -20.28
CA LYS A 25 -21.12 -17.65 -19.09
C LYS A 25 -19.63 -17.41 -19.36
N ILE A 26 -19.32 -16.64 -20.41
CA ILE A 26 -17.95 -16.16 -20.58
C ILE A 26 -17.71 -15.16 -19.45
N LYS A 27 -16.80 -15.49 -18.54
CA LYS A 27 -16.10 -14.44 -17.80
C LYS A 27 -15.15 -13.84 -18.82
N GLU A 28 -15.47 -12.65 -19.30
CA GLU A 28 -14.56 -11.86 -20.12
C GLU A 28 -13.25 -11.79 -19.34
N ARG A 29 -12.24 -12.52 -19.81
CA ARG A 29 -10.90 -12.38 -19.27
C ARG A 29 -10.42 -11.10 -19.91
N VAL A 30 -10.63 -9.99 -19.20
CA VAL A 30 -9.87 -8.77 -19.44
C VAL A 30 -8.43 -9.18 -19.16
N GLU A 31 -7.72 -9.64 -20.19
CA GLU A 31 -6.26 -9.63 -20.18
C GLU A 31 -5.91 -8.16 -20.09
N GLY A 32 -5.74 -7.69 -18.85
CA GLY A 32 -5.23 -6.37 -18.58
C GLY A 32 -3.94 -6.25 -19.35
N SER A 33 -3.89 -5.28 -20.27
CA SER A 33 -2.65 -4.84 -20.87
C SER A 33 -1.59 -4.77 -19.77
N PRO A 34 -0.39 -5.32 -19.96
CA PRO A 34 0.73 -4.92 -19.13
C PRO A 34 0.95 -3.44 -19.45
N GLU A 35 0.22 -2.55 -18.77
CA GLU A 35 0.49 -1.12 -18.80
C GLU A 35 1.92 -0.97 -18.32
N GLU A 36 2.83 -0.76 -19.28
CA GLU A 36 4.18 -0.32 -19.01
C GLU A 36 4.06 1.02 -18.28
N LYS A 37 4.03 0.94 -16.94
CA LYS A 37 3.92 2.10 -16.06
C LYS A 37 4.90 3.16 -16.54
N SER A 38 4.32 4.31 -16.90
CA SER A 38 5.05 5.48 -17.33
C SER A 38 6.07 5.85 -16.26
N VAL A 39 7.19 6.46 -16.64
CA VAL A 39 8.20 6.95 -15.67
C VAL A 39 7.56 7.81 -14.58
N SER A 40 6.52 8.57 -14.95
CA SER A 40 5.67 9.35 -14.05
C SER A 40 4.94 8.50 -13.02
N GLU A 41 4.34 7.39 -13.41
CA GLU A 41 3.61 6.48 -12.51
C GLU A 41 4.55 5.79 -11.53
N ARG A 42 5.73 5.34 -12.00
CA ARG A 42 6.79 4.80 -11.11
C ARG A 42 7.34 5.84 -10.15
N ARG A 43 7.32 7.12 -10.52
CA ARG A 43 7.71 8.23 -9.65
C ARG A 43 6.62 8.50 -8.61
N ILE A 44 5.35 8.43 -9.00
CA ILE A 44 4.20 8.59 -8.09
C ILE A 44 4.18 7.45 -7.06
N GLU A 45 4.36 6.19 -7.48
CA GLU A 45 4.44 5.04 -6.56
C GLU A 45 5.55 5.21 -5.53
N ARG A 46 6.76 5.61 -5.96
CA ARG A 46 7.87 5.89 -5.03
C ARG A 46 7.56 7.02 -4.04
N ILE A 47 6.80 8.03 -4.47
CA ILE A 47 6.37 9.12 -3.59
C ILE A 47 5.28 8.62 -2.62
N GLU A 48 4.36 7.79 -3.07
CA GLU A 48 3.30 7.21 -2.25
C GLU A 48 3.81 6.21 -1.22
N GLU A 49 4.80 5.38 -1.56
CA GLU A 49 5.46 4.49 -0.60
C GLU A 49 6.13 5.28 0.53
N LYS A 50 6.92 6.30 0.17
CA LYS A 50 7.50 7.21 1.17
C LYS A 50 6.41 7.89 2.02
N LYS A 51 5.32 8.35 1.41
CA LYS A 51 4.17 8.94 2.13
C LYS A 51 3.49 7.97 3.09
N LYS A 52 3.41 6.69 2.77
CA LYS A 52 2.88 5.67 3.69
C LYS A 52 3.78 5.49 4.90
N GLU A 53 5.10 5.50 4.69
CA GLU A 53 6.07 5.47 5.80
C GLU A 53 5.96 6.72 6.67
N PHE A 54 5.74 7.90 6.08
CA PHE A 54 5.51 9.14 6.83
C PHE A 54 4.19 9.15 7.61
N ASN A 55 3.13 8.52 7.11
CA ASN A 55 1.83 8.46 7.80
C ASN A 55 1.67 7.27 8.75
N ARG A 56 2.74 6.51 9.00
CA ARG A 56 2.68 5.39 9.95
C ARG A 56 2.35 5.89 11.37
N THR A 57 1.55 5.13 12.10
CA THR A 57 1.26 5.41 13.50
C THR A 57 2.52 5.24 14.34
N LEU A 58 2.78 6.19 15.24
CA LEU A 58 3.93 6.13 16.14
C LEU A 58 3.83 4.92 17.08
N HIS A 59 4.95 4.23 17.24
CA HIS A 59 5.16 3.21 18.25
C HIS A 59 5.07 3.80 19.66
N LYS A 60 5.00 2.92 20.67
CA LYS A 60 4.87 3.37 22.06
C LYS A 60 6.04 4.26 22.48
N ASP A 61 7.25 3.88 22.11
CA ASP A 61 8.50 4.54 22.48
C ASP A 61 8.63 5.91 21.81
N GLU A 62 8.34 5.97 20.51
CA GLU A 62 8.27 7.21 19.73
C GLU A 62 7.26 8.21 20.31
N LYS A 63 6.10 7.72 20.80
CA LYS A 63 5.10 8.58 21.48
C LYS A 63 5.59 9.12 22.80
N THR A 64 6.28 8.31 23.61
CA THR A 64 6.86 8.76 24.88
C THR A 64 7.91 9.83 24.65
N ILE A 65 8.82 9.62 23.69
CA ILE A 65 9.85 10.61 23.34
C ILE A 65 9.21 11.89 22.82
N LEU A 66 8.23 11.78 21.91
CA LEU A 66 7.51 12.96 21.42
C LEU A 66 6.79 13.72 22.55
N ALA A 67 6.28 13.03 23.56
CA ALA A 67 5.66 13.66 24.73
C ALA A 67 6.70 14.38 25.61
N ILE A 68 7.89 13.80 25.80
CA ILE A 68 9.01 14.43 26.52
C ILE A 68 9.47 15.69 25.78
N ILE A 69 9.71 15.59 24.47
CA ILE A 69 10.13 16.72 23.62
C ILE A 69 9.08 17.84 23.66
N ASN A 70 7.80 17.52 23.51
CA ASN A 70 6.74 18.54 23.58
C ASN A 70 6.63 19.20 24.96
N ARG A 71 7.01 18.49 26.04
CA ARG A 71 6.94 19.00 27.41
C ARG A 71 8.11 19.93 27.73
N GLU A 72 9.32 19.57 27.33
CA GLU A 72 10.54 20.34 27.67
C GLU A 72 10.93 21.37 26.60
N LYS A 73 10.41 21.24 25.36
CA LYS A 73 10.59 22.11 24.18
C LYS A 73 12.02 22.30 23.68
N ASN A 74 13.01 22.40 24.57
CA ASN A 74 14.42 22.50 24.26
C ASN A 74 15.18 21.57 25.21
N ILE A 75 15.35 20.33 24.78
CA ILE A 75 16.07 19.33 25.54
C ILE A 75 17.29 18.88 24.75
N TYR A 76 18.43 18.73 25.42
CA TYR A 76 19.61 18.22 24.76
C TYR A 76 19.49 16.71 24.56
N PHE A 77 20.15 16.20 23.52
CA PHE A 77 20.13 14.77 23.20
C PHE A 77 20.53 13.89 24.40
N ASN A 78 21.54 14.31 25.17
CA ASN A 78 21.98 13.58 26.36
C ASN A 78 20.91 13.54 27.45
N ASP A 79 20.23 14.65 27.70
CA ASP A 79 19.16 14.71 28.71
C ASP A 79 17.96 13.84 28.28
N LEU A 80 17.63 13.83 26.98
CA LEU A 80 16.60 12.96 26.41
C LEU A 80 16.95 11.47 26.57
N LEU A 81 18.24 11.13 26.45
CA LEU A 81 18.76 9.77 26.59
C LEU A 81 18.68 9.30 28.05
N GLU A 82 18.99 10.17 29.01
CA GLU A 82 18.82 9.89 30.44
C GLU A 82 17.35 9.70 30.83
N LEU A 83 16.44 10.48 30.24
CA LEU A 83 15.00 10.42 30.55
C LEU A 83 14.28 9.24 29.90
N SER A 84 14.70 8.84 28.71
CA SER A 84 14.01 7.82 27.93
C SER A 84 14.49 6.40 28.19
N THR A 85 15.66 6.22 28.83
CA THR A 85 16.32 4.91 29.08
C THR A 85 16.43 4.02 27.83
N ILE A 86 16.39 4.62 26.65
CA ILE A 86 16.52 3.97 25.33
C ILE A 86 17.99 4.01 24.89
N GLN A 87 18.41 3.09 24.04
CA GLN A 87 19.77 3.09 23.49
C GLN A 87 19.98 4.30 22.57
N SER A 88 21.22 4.79 22.46
CA SER A 88 21.53 5.97 21.64
C SER A 88 21.08 5.81 20.18
N ASN A 89 21.30 4.63 19.60
CA ASN A 89 20.96 4.34 18.21
C ASN A 89 19.45 4.36 17.99
N ASP A 90 18.70 3.71 18.88
CA ASP A 90 17.24 3.67 18.82
C ASP A 90 16.66 5.10 18.99
N LEU A 91 17.27 5.93 19.85
CA LEU A 91 16.86 7.31 20.06
C LEU A 91 17.09 8.17 18.81
N GLU A 92 18.24 8.03 18.15
CA GLU A 92 18.54 8.69 16.88
C GLU A 92 17.55 8.28 15.78
N GLU A 93 17.28 6.98 15.61
CA GLU A 93 16.29 6.51 14.63
C GLU A 93 14.90 7.08 14.92
N ILE A 94 14.49 7.14 16.18
CA ILE A 94 13.20 7.72 16.57
C ILE A 94 13.16 9.22 16.28
N LEU A 95 14.22 9.98 16.57
CA LEU A 95 14.29 11.40 16.26
C LEU A 95 14.25 11.66 14.77
N GLU A 96 14.96 10.87 13.97
CA GLU A 96 14.93 10.95 12.52
C GLU A 96 13.52 10.68 11.99
N VAL A 97 12.84 9.64 12.49
CA VAL A 97 11.43 9.36 12.13
C VAL A 97 10.51 10.52 12.54
N LEU A 98 10.65 11.07 13.74
CA LEU A 98 9.83 12.18 14.22
C LEU A 98 10.05 13.45 13.38
N ALA A 99 11.28 13.73 12.97
CA ALA A 99 11.63 14.84 12.09
C ALA A 99 11.10 14.63 10.68
N LEU A 100 11.23 13.41 10.14
CA LEU A 100 10.66 13.01 8.85
C LEU A 100 9.13 13.13 8.83
N GLN A 101 8.46 12.91 9.95
CA GLN A 101 7.02 13.14 10.12
C GLN A 101 6.65 14.62 10.39
N SER A 102 7.63 15.53 10.39
CA SER A 102 7.44 16.95 10.71
C SER A 102 6.77 17.18 12.07
N LYS A 103 7.00 16.27 13.03
CA LYS A 103 6.44 16.36 14.40
C LYS A 103 7.36 17.10 15.37
N ILE A 104 8.64 17.16 15.03
CA ILE A 104 9.66 17.93 15.75
C ILE A 104 10.43 18.76 14.73
N GLU A 105 10.84 19.94 15.16
CA GLU A 105 11.85 20.75 14.48
C GLU A 105 13.17 20.51 15.24
N ILE A 106 14.19 20.02 14.52
CA ILE A 106 15.54 19.78 15.06
C ILE A 106 16.40 21.02 14.79
#